data_AF-A0A9D9HFT1-F1
#
_entry.id   AF-A0A9D9HFT1-F1
#
_cell.length_a   1.000
_cell.length_b   1.000
_cell.length_c   1.000
_cell.angle_alpha   90.00
_cell.angle_beta   90.00
_cell.angle_gamma   90.00
#
_symmetry.space_group_name_H-M   'P 1'
#
loop_
_entity.id
_entity.type
_entity.pdbx_description
1 polymer ?
#
loop_
_entity_poly.entity_id
_entity_poly.type
_entity_poly.pdbx_seq_one_letter_code
_entity_poly.pdbx_strand_id
1 'polypeptide(L)'
;MENDFRITKADMDARPVYLKRDDRIRAHFLTCFLALLIYKYLEKKISRGGMHFTTREILGTFRDMNFLSVDGEGYIPAYERTNQTNHLHGSAGFRTDTQIVTKKKMRSIIASTKKREKETCGQ
;
A
#
# COMPACT_ATOMS: atom_id res chain seq x y z
N MET A 1 15.50 12.96 -8.31
CA MET A 1 14.26 13.66 -8.73
C MET A 1 13.77 13.23 -10.11
N GLU A 2 14.66 13.02 -11.09
CA GLU A 2 14.24 12.62 -12.44
C GLU A 2 13.70 11.17 -12.55
N ASN A 3 14.17 10.27 -11.68
CA ASN A 3 13.76 8.86 -11.70
C ASN A 3 12.31 8.66 -11.19
N ASP A 4 11.88 9.40 -10.17
CA ASP A 4 10.49 9.40 -9.69
C ASP A 4 9.48 9.80 -10.77
N PHE A 5 9.84 10.80 -11.59
CA PHE A 5 8.96 11.31 -12.64
C PHE A 5 8.88 10.35 -13.83
N ARG A 6 10.01 9.67 -14.16
CA ARG A 6 10.05 8.59 -15.16
C ARG A 6 9.26 7.35 -14.73
N ILE A 7 9.34 6.97 -13.45
CA ILE A 7 8.57 5.83 -12.90
C ILE A 7 7.07 6.13 -12.90
N THR A 8 6.68 7.36 -12.56
CA THR A 8 5.28 7.81 -12.67
C THR A 8 4.77 7.69 -14.10
N LYS A 9 5.57 8.13 -15.08
CA LYS A 9 5.18 8.11 -16.50
C LYS A 9 5.11 6.69 -17.09
N ALA A 10 5.91 5.74 -16.59
CA ALA A 10 5.93 4.36 -17.08
C ALA A 10 4.85 3.46 -16.46
N ASP A 11 4.48 3.66 -15.19
CA ASP A 11 3.33 2.94 -14.59
C ASP A 11 2.00 3.58 -15.02
N MET A 12 2.01 4.88 -15.36
CA MET A 12 0.92 5.59 -16.04
C MET A 12 1.10 5.68 -17.55
N ASP A 13 1.53 4.61 -18.23
CA ASP A 13 1.35 4.46 -19.69
C ASP A 13 -0.16 4.29 -20.03
N ALA A 14 -1.00 5.09 -19.39
CA ALA A 14 -2.30 5.52 -19.85
C ALA A 14 -2.04 6.23 -21.18
N ARG A 15 -2.10 5.41 -22.23
CA ARG A 15 -2.06 5.75 -23.67
C ARG A 15 -2.46 7.20 -23.90
N PRO A 16 -1.78 7.96 -24.77
CA PRO A 16 -2.11 9.36 -25.03
C PRO A 16 -3.51 9.44 -25.64
N VAL A 17 -4.55 9.56 -24.80
CA VAL A 17 -5.92 9.77 -25.23
C VAL A 17 -6.04 11.25 -25.54
N TYR A 18 -5.66 11.60 -26.77
CA TYR A 18 -6.05 12.85 -27.41
C TYR A 18 -7.56 12.85 -27.63
N LEU A 19 -8.37 12.97 -26.58
CA LEU A 19 -9.81 13.12 -26.73
C LEU A 19 -10.42 13.95 -25.58
N LYS A 20 -10.61 15.24 -25.87
CA LYS A 20 -11.60 16.18 -25.33
C LYS A 20 -12.38 15.72 -24.08
N ARG A 21 -11.85 16.03 -22.89
CA ARG A 21 -12.58 16.46 -21.67
C ARG A 21 -11.56 16.77 -20.59
N ASP A 22 -11.16 18.02 -20.54
CA ASP A 22 -10.13 18.59 -19.66
C ASP A 22 -10.32 18.18 -18.18
N ASP A 23 -11.57 18.05 -17.73
CA ASP A 23 -11.92 17.64 -16.37
C ASP A 23 -11.52 16.20 -16.01
N ARG A 24 -11.57 15.26 -16.98
CA ARG A 24 -11.18 13.86 -16.73
C ARG A 24 -9.66 13.70 -16.63
N ILE A 25 -8.93 14.48 -17.41
CA ILE A 25 -7.46 14.52 -17.38
C ILE A 25 -7.01 15.11 -16.03
N ARG A 26 -7.61 16.23 -15.62
CA ARG A 26 -7.35 16.85 -14.31
C ARG A 26 -7.66 15.92 -13.14
N ALA A 27 -8.78 15.20 -13.18
CA ALA A 27 -9.13 14.23 -12.16
C ALA A 27 -8.12 13.06 -12.09
N HIS A 28 -7.72 12.47 -13.22
CA HIS A 28 -6.75 11.38 -13.25
C HIS A 28 -5.37 11.84 -12.74
N PHE A 29 -4.89 13.00 -13.20
CA PHE A 29 -3.64 13.59 -12.70
C PHE A 29 -3.68 13.84 -11.20
N LEU A 30 -4.79 14.38 -10.68
CA LEU A 30 -4.96 14.59 -9.25
C LEU A 30 -4.94 13.27 -8.48
N THR A 31 -5.66 12.24 -8.96
CA THR A 31 -5.68 10.93 -8.31
C THR A 31 -4.31 10.27 -8.30
N CYS A 32 -3.54 10.38 -9.40
CA CYS A 32 -2.21 9.82 -9.42
C CYS A 32 -1.23 10.63 -8.56
N PHE A 33 -1.30 11.96 -8.59
CA PHE A 33 -0.50 12.80 -7.71
C PHE A 33 -0.77 12.49 -6.23
N LEU A 34 -2.05 12.29 -5.86
CA LEU A 34 -2.43 11.86 -4.53
C LEU A 34 -1.87 10.48 -4.19
N ALA A 35 -1.95 9.52 -5.11
CA ALA A 35 -1.35 8.20 -4.92
C ALA A 35 0.16 8.30 -4.67
N LEU A 36 0.89 9.09 -5.46
CA LEU A 36 2.33 9.32 -5.27
C LEU A 36 2.66 10.01 -3.94
N LEU A 37 1.86 10.99 -3.52
CA LEU A 37 2.01 11.62 -2.21
C LEU A 37 1.83 10.62 -1.08
N ILE A 38 0.82 9.76 -1.17
CA ILE A 38 0.59 8.67 -0.21
C ILE A 38 1.81 7.74 -0.20
N TYR A 39 2.33 7.32 -1.36
CA TYR A 39 3.52 6.46 -1.42
C TYR A 39 4.77 7.12 -0.83
N LYS A 40 5.03 8.40 -1.09
CA LYS A 40 6.13 9.16 -0.47
C LYS A 40 5.96 9.30 1.04
N TYR A 41 4.73 9.45 1.50
CA TYR A 41 4.43 9.45 2.92
C TYR A 41 4.71 8.08 3.55
N LEU A 42 4.30 7.00 2.91
CA LEU A 42 4.60 5.64 3.36
C LEU A 42 6.11 5.37 3.39
N GLU A 43 6.84 5.79 2.36
CA GLU A 43 8.30 5.68 2.29
C GLU A 43 8.94 6.31 3.53
N LYS A 44 8.60 7.57 3.83
CA LYS A 44 9.08 8.25 5.05
C LYS A 44 8.65 7.55 6.34
N LYS A 45 7.44 7.00 6.39
CA LYS A 45 6.90 6.34 7.59
C LYS A 45 7.58 4.99 7.86
N ILE A 46 7.93 4.24 6.81
CA ILE A 46 8.62 2.94 6.91
C ILE A 46 10.13 3.17 7.11
N SER A 47 10.71 4.20 6.48
CA SER A 47 12.14 4.53 6.63
C SER A 47 12.55 5.08 8.00
N ARG A 48 11.60 5.44 8.87
CA ARG A 48 11.89 5.70 10.30
C ARG A 48 12.51 4.48 11.02
N GLY A 49 12.40 3.28 10.44
CA GLY A 49 13.02 2.05 10.95
C GLY A 49 14.47 1.80 10.49
N GLY A 50 15.16 2.77 9.88
CA GLY A 50 16.58 2.66 9.52
C GLY A 50 16.89 2.02 8.17
N MET A 51 15.87 1.66 7.37
CA MET A 51 16.05 1.16 6.00
C MET A 51 15.35 2.06 4.97
N HIS A 52 16.06 2.35 3.89
CA HIS A 52 15.54 3.09 2.74
C HIS A 52 14.99 2.09 1.73
N PHE A 53 13.66 2.09 1.55
CA PHE A 53 13.00 1.33 0.49
C PHE A 53 12.58 2.30 -0.60
N THR A 54 12.74 1.92 -1.86
CA THR A 54 12.25 2.74 -2.96
C THR A 54 10.73 2.61 -3.11
N THR A 55 10.08 3.64 -3.63
CA THR A 55 8.64 3.59 -3.96
C THR A 55 8.28 2.37 -4.84
N ARG A 56 9.17 1.94 -5.74
CA ARG A 56 8.97 0.76 -6.60
C ARG A 56 8.98 -0.54 -5.82
N GLU A 57 9.91 -0.70 -4.89
CA GLU A 57 9.96 -1.87 -4.01
C GLU A 57 8.71 -1.93 -3.13
N ILE A 58 8.27 -0.80 -2.57
CA ILE A 58 7.05 -0.72 -1.76
C ILE A 58 5.84 -1.17 -2.58
N LEU A 59 5.70 -0.67 -3.80
CA LEU A 59 4.63 -1.06 -4.70
C LEU A 59 4.69 -2.55 -5.06
N GLY A 60 5.90 -3.06 -5.35
CA GLY A 60 6.13 -4.47 -5.62
C GLY A 60 5.65 -5.36 -4.48
N THR A 61 6.02 -5.03 -3.24
CA THR A 61 5.58 -5.78 -2.06
C THR A 61 4.06 -5.71 -1.87
N PHE A 62 3.44 -4.54 -2.05
CA PHE A 62 1.97 -4.43 -1.96
C PHE A 62 1.24 -5.22 -3.04
N ARG A 63 1.79 -5.29 -4.26
CA ARG A 63 1.25 -6.12 -5.35
C ARG A 63 1.39 -7.61 -5.07
N ASP A 64 2.48 -8.01 -4.42
CA ASP A 64 2.76 -9.41 -4.08
C ASP A 64 2.02 -9.90 -2.83
N MET A 65 1.72 -9.02 -1.87
CA MET A 65 1.00 -9.31 -0.62
C MET A 65 -0.45 -9.74 -0.85
N ASN A 66 -0.64 -10.98 -1.30
CA ASN A 66 -1.92 -11.60 -1.57
C ASN A 66 -2.29 -12.65 -0.51
N PHE A 67 -3.57 -12.96 -0.38
CA PHE A 67 -4.10 -13.93 0.58
C PHE A 67 -5.04 -14.92 -0.09
N LEU A 68 -4.90 -16.19 0.24
CA LEU A 68 -5.81 -17.25 -0.17
C LEU A 68 -6.84 -17.49 0.93
N SER A 69 -8.13 -17.37 0.61
CA SER A 69 -9.19 -17.73 1.54
C SER A 69 -9.39 -19.24 1.58
N VAL A 70 -9.25 -19.83 2.75
CA VAL A 70 -9.60 -21.22 3.01
C VAL A 70 -10.93 -21.25 3.74
N ASP A 71 -11.88 -22.02 3.22
CA ASP A 71 -13.18 -22.13 3.85
C ASP A 71 -13.06 -22.80 5.23
N GLY A 72 -13.85 -22.32 6.20
CA GLY A 72 -13.73 -22.75 7.60
C GLY A 72 -12.53 -22.19 8.40
N GLU A 73 -11.32 -22.14 7.83
CA GLU A 73 -10.10 -21.90 8.63
C GLU A 73 -9.61 -20.44 8.66
N GLY A 74 -9.65 -19.71 7.55
CA GLY A 74 -9.15 -18.33 7.51
C GLY A 74 -8.51 -17.92 6.20
N TYR A 75 -7.42 -17.15 6.30
CA TYR A 75 -6.64 -16.63 5.18
C TYR A 75 -5.19 -17.08 5.30
N ILE A 76 -4.64 -17.62 4.22
CA ILE A 76 -3.23 -18.01 4.12
C ILE A 76 -2.50 -16.92 3.32
N PRO A 77 -1.44 -16.29 3.86
CA PRO A 77 -0.61 -15.36 3.09
C PRO A 77 0.10 -16.11 1.95
N ALA A 78 -0.02 -15.60 0.73
CA ALA A 78 0.61 -16.15 -0.47
C ALA A 78 1.76 -15.24 -0.94
N TYR A 79 2.53 -14.70 0.02
CA TYR A 79 3.67 -13.83 -0.23
C TYR A 79 4.84 -14.20 0.68
N GLU A 80 6.06 -13.88 0.26
CA GLU A 80 7.26 -14.20 1.03
C GLU A 80 7.56 -13.17 2.11
N ARG A 81 7.99 -13.67 3.28
CA ARG A 81 8.43 -12.81 4.40
C ARG A 81 9.82 -12.26 4.09
N THR A 82 9.86 -10.99 3.73
CA THR A 82 11.08 -10.22 3.48
C THR A 82 11.35 -9.22 4.60
N ASN A 83 12.57 -8.67 4.64
CA ASN A 83 12.90 -7.55 5.52
C ASN A 83 11.90 -6.40 5.35
N GLN A 84 11.53 -6.08 4.10
CA GLN A 84 10.56 -5.04 3.80
C GLN A 84 9.17 -5.32 4.39
N THR A 85 8.64 -6.55 4.27
CA THR A 85 7.36 -6.92 4.89
C THR A 85 7.42 -6.84 6.42
N ASN A 86 8.57 -7.14 7.05
CA ASN A 86 8.73 -7.02 8.50
C ASN A 86 8.67 -5.58 8.96
N HIS A 87 9.36 -4.68 8.25
CA HIS A 87 9.30 -3.24 8.56
C HIS A 87 7.91 -2.67 8.33
N LEU A 88 7.22 -3.14 7.29
CA LEU A 88 5.83 -2.75 7.05
C LEU A 88 4.91 -3.21 8.18
N HIS A 89 5.00 -4.47 8.61
CA HIS A 89 4.23 -5.00 9.74
C HIS A 89 4.54 -4.27 11.04
N GLY A 90 5.82 -3.93 11.28
CA GLY A 90 6.24 -3.12 12.42
C GLY A 90 5.62 -1.72 12.42
N SER A 91 5.65 -1.03 11.28
CA SER A 91 5.05 0.31 11.12
C SER A 91 3.51 0.27 11.18
N ALA A 92 2.89 -0.82 10.71
CA ALA A 92 1.44 -1.01 10.70
C ALA A 92 0.88 -1.45 12.07
N GLY A 93 1.72 -2.02 12.95
CA GLY A 93 1.32 -2.52 14.26
C GLY A 93 0.48 -3.80 14.21
N PHE A 94 0.53 -4.53 13.10
CA PHE A 94 -0.10 -5.85 12.96
C PHE A 94 0.71 -6.72 11.99
N ARG A 95 0.63 -8.03 12.20
CA ARG A 95 1.28 -9.05 11.39
C ARG A 95 0.25 -9.91 10.69
N THR A 96 0.50 -10.19 9.41
CA THR A 96 -0.32 -11.07 8.58
C THR A 96 0.48 -12.21 7.95
N ASP A 97 1.79 -12.28 8.24
CA ASP A 97 2.74 -13.29 7.75
C ASP A 97 2.68 -14.64 8.49
N THR A 98 1.62 -14.91 9.25
CA THR A 98 1.45 -16.16 10.01
C THR A 98 0.84 -17.25 9.14
N GLN A 99 1.12 -18.53 9.45
CA GLN A 99 0.64 -19.69 8.68
C GLN A 99 -0.86 -19.65 8.32
N ILE A 100 -1.73 -19.26 9.27
CA ILE A 100 -3.16 -19.01 9.00
C ILE A 100 -3.61 -17.77 9.79
N VAL A 101 -4.10 -16.75 9.08
CA VAL A 101 -4.80 -15.61 9.67
C VAL A 101 -6.28 -15.95 9.78
N THR A 102 -6.74 -16.28 10.99
CA THR A 102 -8.16 -16.64 11.20
C THR A 102 -9.13 -15.52 10.82
N LYS A 103 -10.35 -15.87 10.41
CA LYS A 103 -11.41 -14.88 10.09
C LYS A 103 -11.64 -13.90 11.25
N LYS A 104 -11.55 -14.37 12.51
CA LYS A 104 -11.67 -13.53 13.72
C LYS A 104 -10.52 -12.54 13.86
N LYS A 105 -9.27 -12.98 13.64
CA LYS A 105 -8.10 -12.11 13.69
C LYS A 105 -8.14 -11.06 12.58
N MET A 106 -8.50 -11.45 11.36
CA MET A 106 -8.64 -10.53 10.23
C MET A 106 -9.70 -9.47 10.51
N ARG A 107 -10.88 -9.85 11.03
CA ARG A 107 -11.90 -8.90 11.49
C ARG A 107 -11.39 -7.96 12.58
N SER A 108 -10.60 -8.47 13.52
CA SER A 108 -9.99 -7.64 14.58
C SER A 108 -8.97 -6.64 14.04
N ILE A 109 -8.18 -7.02 13.03
CA ILE A 109 -7.24 -6.12 12.35
C ILE A 109 -8.01 -5.01 11.62
N ILE A 110 -9.07 -5.37 10.89
CA ILE A 110 -9.93 -4.39 10.20
C ILE A 110 -10.64 -3.47 11.20
N ALA A 111 -11.05 -3.98 12.36
CA ALA A 111 -11.65 -3.16 13.41
C ALA A 111 -10.64 -2.18 14.03
N SER A 112 -9.39 -2.61 14.26
CA SER A 112 -8.35 -1.78 14.85
C SER A 112 -7.81 -0.72 13.89
N THR A 113 -7.87 -0.94 12.58
CA THR A 113 -7.57 0.12 11.59
C THR A 113 -8.65 1.22 11.62
N LYS A 114 -9.94 0.85 11.64
CA LYS A 114 -11.06 1.81 11.71
C LYS A 114 -11.08 2.65 12.99
N LYS A 115 -10.64 2.08 14.12
CA LYS A 115 -10.58 2.82 15.40
C LYS A 115 -9.46 3.87 15.39
N ARG A 116 -8.29 3.52 14.84
CA ARG A 116 -7.14 4.43 14.73
C ARG A 116 -7.43 5.64 13.84
N GLU A 117 -8.25 5.49 12.81
CA GLU A 117 -8.73 6.61 11.98
C GLU A 117 -9.54 7.65 12.79
N LYS A 118 -10.32 7.22 13.79
CA LYS A 118 -11.11 8.14 14.63
C LYS A 118 -10.25 8.94 15.61
N GLU A 119 -9.14 8.37 16.07
CA GLU A 119 -8.22 9.03 17.01
C GLU A 119 -7.35 10.09 16.31
N THR A 120 -7.14 9.99 14.99
CA THR A 120 -6.35 10.96 14.21
C THR A 120 -7.17 12.10 13.60
N CYS A 121 -8.50 12.00 13.57
CA CYS A 121 -9.41 13.04 13.05
C CYS A 121 -10.01 13.92 14.16
N GLY A 122 -9.71 13.63 15.43
CA GLY A 122 -10.21 14.35 16.61
C GLY A 122 -9.20 15.30 17.28
N GLN A 123 -8.09 15.62 16.62
CA GLN A 123 -7.13 16.65 17.04
C GLN A 123 -7.03 17.75 15.99
#